data_AF-A0A3D6DWM5-F1
#
_entry.id   AF-A0A3D6DWM5-F1
#
_cell.length_a   1.000
_cell.length_b   1.000
_cell.length_c   1.000
_cell.angle_alpha   90.00
_cell.angle_beta   90.00
_cell.angle_gamma   90.00
#
_symmetry.space_group_name_H-M   'P 1'
#
loop_
_entity.id
_entity.type
_entity.pdbx_description
1 polymer ?
#
loop_
_entity_poly.entity_id
_entity_poly.type
_entity_poly.pdbx_seq_one_letter_code
_entity_poly.pdbx_strand_id
1 'polypeptide(L)'
;MSWTRPAQLRAQVQKLWDRGELLASVVSGEPLFPRRLVLKGPTSAEMAERFDAVRAWVAELRTMPHCRVEMRDFRHRVFGANAVPHEAWVDSLDEAL
;
A
#
# COMPACT_ATOMS: atom_id res chain seq x y z
N MET A 1 -12.37 -2.49 12.23
CA MET A 1 -11.75 -3.17 11.07
C MET A 1 -11.15 -2.11 10.16
N SER A 2 -9.83 -1.91 10.16
CA SER A 2 -9.22 -0.68 9.62
C SER A 2 -7.90 -0.88 8.88
N TRP A 3 -7.59 -2.08 8.38
CA TRP A 3 -6.39 -2.29 7.57
C TRP A 3 -6.67 -1.95 6.12
N THR A 4 -5.71 -1.30 5.47
CA THR A 4 -5.81 -0.93 4.05
C THR A 4 -5.79 -2.20 3.19
N ARG A 5 -6.81 -2.39 2.36
CA ARG A 5 -6.86 -3.42 1.32
C ARG A 5 -6.53 -2.86 -0.06
N PRO A 6 -6.20 -3.71 -1.06
CA PRO A 6 -5.89 -3.25 -2.42
C PRO A 6 -6.95 -2.31 -3.03
N ALA A 7 -8.24 -2.56 -2.77
CA ALA A 7 -9.34 -1.70 -3.22
C ALA A 7 -9.23 -0.26 -2.70
N GLN A 8 -8.75 -0.06 -1.47
CA GLN A 8 -8.57 1.26 -0.88
C GLN A 8 -7.34 1.99 -1.41
N LEU A 9 -6.30 1.26 -1.83
CA LEU A 9 -5.15 1.83 -2.53
C LEU A 9 -5.57 2.29 -3.94
N ARG A 10 -6.29 1.44 -4.68
CA ARG A 10 -6.89 1.81 -5.97
C ARG A 10 -7.80 3.03 -5.85
N ALA A 11 -8.65 3.08 -4.84
CA ALA A 11 -9.53 4.22 -4.60
C ALA A 11 -8.77 5.52 -4.30
N GLN A 12 -7.56 5.45 -3.75
CA GLN A 12 -6.71 6.64 -3.56
C GLN A 12 -6.22 7.16 -4.91
N VAL A 13 -5.74 6.27 -5.80
CA VAL A 13 -5.31 6.65 -7.16
C VAL A 13 -6.48 7.21 -7.96
N GLN A 14 -7.65 6.56 -7.90
CA GLN A 14 -8.88 7.04 -8.55
C GLN A 14 -9.25 8.46 -8.10
N LYS A 15 -9.10 8.79 -6.82
CA LYS A 15 -9.34 10.15 -6.33
C LYS A 15 -8.39 11.19 -6.92
N LEU A 16 -7.14 10.83 -7.20
CA LEU A 16 -6.18 11.72 -7.87
C LEU A 16 -6.61 11.98 -9.32
N TRP A 17 -7.11 10.95 -10.00
CA TRP A 17 -7.70 11.07 -11.33
C TRP A 17 -8.93 11.98 -11.31
N ASP A 18 -9.89 11.69 -10.44
CA ASP A 18 -11.17 12.42 -10.36
C ASP A 18 -10.98 13.90 -10.01
N ARG A 19 -9.93 14.23 -9.26
CA ARG A 19 -9.54 15.62 -8.94
C ARG A 19 -8.73 16.30 -10.03
N GLY A 20 -8.33 15.57 -11.08
CA GLY A 20 -7.46 16.04 -12.13
C GLY A 20 -5.99 16.21 -11.73
N GLU A 21 -5.57 15.72 -10.54
CA GLU A 21 -4.18 15.83 -10.06
C GLU A 21 -3.22 15.08 -11.00
N LEU A 22 -3.64 13.91 -11.52
CA LEU A 22 -2.84 13.14 -12.48
C LEU A 22 -2.63 13.92 -13.79
N LEU A 23 -3.71 14.44 -14.37
CA LEU A 23 -3.67 15.24 -15.61
C LEU A 23 -2.92 16.56 -15.43
N ALA A 24 -3.09 17.21 -14.28
CA ALA A 24 -2.41 18.46 -13.96
C ALA A 24 -0.89 18.29 -14.00
N SER A 25 -0.35 17.19 -13.46
CA SER A 25 1.09 16.89 -13.49
C SER A 25 1.66 16.78 -14.90
N VAL A 26 0.88 16.26 -15.86
CA VAL A 26 1.28 16.15 -17.27
C VAL A 26 1.32 17.52 -17.94
N VAL A 27 0.37 18.40 -17.62
CA VAL A 27 0.25 19.72 -18.22
C VAL A 27 1.24 20.72 -17.59
N SER A 28 1.42 20.68 -16.28
CA SER A 28 2.32 21.60 -15.55
C SER A 28 3.79 21.17 -15.61
N GLY A 29 4.07 19.89 -15.85
CA GLY A 29 5.41 19.32 -15.75
C GLY A 29 5.90 19.15 -14.31
N GLU A 30 5.05 19.38 -13.31
CA GLU A 30 5.40 19.15 -11.91
C GLU A 30 5.45 17.64 -11.60
N PRO A 31 6.52 17.15 -10.96
CA PRO A 31 6.66 15.73 -10.66
C PRO A 31 5.67 15.29 -9.58
N LEU A 32 4.72 14.43 -9.94
CA LEU A 32 3.77 13.83 -9.01
C LEU A 32 4.24 12.49 -8.44
N PHE A 33 5.16 11.82 -9.13
CA PHE A 33 5.65 10.48 -8.80
C PHE A 33 7.14 10.50 -8.42
N PRO A 34 7.61 9.56 -7.56
CA PRO A 34 6.83 8.51 -6.92
C PRO A 34 5.89 9.05 -5.84
N ARG A 35 4.65 8.54 -5.80
CA ARG A 35 3.62 9.00 -4.86
C ARG A 35 3.34 7.94 -3.81
N ARG A 36 3.50 8.33 -2.53
CA ARG A 36 3.16 7.49 -1.38
C ARG A 36 1.64 7.40 -1.23
N LEU A 37 1.13 6.19 -1.07
CA LEU A 37 -0.25 5.89 -0.71
C LEU A 37 -0.39 5.66 0.80
N VAL A 38 -1.58 5.91 1.33
CA VAL A 38 -1.91 5.64 2.73
C VAL A 38 -2.13 4.14 2.93
N LEU A 39 -1.17 3.51 3.60
CA LEU A 39 -1.23 2.11 4.03
C LEU A 39 -1.39 2.03 5.55
N LYS A 40 -2.56 1.58 6.01
CA LYS A 40 -2.84 1.28 7.41
C LYS A 40 -2.66 -0.21 7.63
N GLY A 41 -1.64 -0.57 8.40
CA GLY A 41 -1.37 -1.96 8.76
C GLY A 41 -1.96 -2.36 10.12
N PRO A 42 -1.82 -3.64 10.49
CA PRO A 42 -2.13 -4.14 11.83
C PRO A 42 -1.23 -3.53 12.90
N THR A 43 -1.76 -3.37 14.11
CA THR A 43 -0.95 -3.04 15.30
C THR A 43 -0.11 -4.24 15.75
N SER A 44 0.91 -4.03 16.58
CA SER A 44 1.73 -5.11 17.13
C SER A 44 0.92 -6.17 17.90
N ALA A 45 -0.17 -5.77 18.57
CA ALA A 45 -1.05 -6.71 19.26
C ALA A 45 -1.86 -7.54 18.25
N GLU A 46 -2.46 -6.89 17.25
CA GLU A 46 -3.20 -7.58 16.18
C GLU A 46 -2.31 -8.53 15.38
N MET A 47 -1.03 -8.20 15.20
CA MET A 47 -0.03 -9.06 14.56
C MET A 47 0.14 -10.40 15.30
N ALA A 48 0.01 -10.40 16.63
CA ALA A 48 0.12 -11.61 17.44
C ALA A 48 -1.22 -12.35 17.58
N GLU A 49 -2.31 -11.61 17.75
CA GLU A 49 -3.64 -12.16 18.03
C GLU A 49 -4.36 -12.66 16.78
N ARG A 50 -4.07 -12.08 15.61
CA ARG A 50 -4.80 -12.31 14.35
C ARG A 50 -3.86 -12.72 13.21
N PHE A 51 -2.92 -13.60 13.51
CA PHE A 51 -1.83 -13.97 12.60
C PHE A 51 -2.29 -14.43 11.21
N ASP A 52 -3.28 -15.32 11.12
CA ASP A 52 -3.78 -15.81 9.83
C ASP A 52 -4.43 -14.69 9.00
N ALA A 53 -5.15 -13.78 9.66
CA ALA A 53 -5.73 -12.62 8.99
C ALA A 53 -4.64 -11.66 8.47
N VAL A 54 -3.56 -11.47 9.25
CA VAL A 54 -2.39 -10.70 8.80
C VAL A 54 -1.73 -11.37 7.61
N ARG A 55 -1.52 -12.69 7.63
CA ARG A 55 -0.93 -13.42 6.50
C ARG A 55 -1.76 -13.28 5.23
N ALA A 56 -3.08 -13.42 5.32
CA ALA A 56 -3.99 -13.21 4.18
C ALA A 56 -3.87 -11.78 3.65
N TRP A 57 -3.89 -10.79 4.54
CA TRP A 57 -3.73 -9.38 4.19
C TRP A 57 -2.38 -9.08 3.50
N VAL A 58 -1.28 -9.66 3.98
CA VAL A 58 0.04 -9.55 3.33
C VAL A 58 0.00 -10.16 1.92
N ALA A 59 -0.62 -11.34 1.76
CA ALA A 59 -0.74 -12.00 0.47
C ALA A 59 -1.55 -11.15 -0.52
N GLU A 60 -2.69 -10.59 -0.10
CA GLU A 60 -3.50 -9.69 -0.93
C GLU A 60 -2.68 -8.49 -1.44
N LEU A 61 -1.95 -7.82 -0.55
CA LEU A 61 -1.15 -6.64 -0.92
C LEU A 61 0.03 -6.99 -1.83
N ARG A 62 0.66 -8.16 -1.66
CA ARG A 62 1.75 -8.62 -2.55
C ARG A 62 1.30 -8.90 -3.97
N THR A 63 0.03 -9.27 -4.15
CA THR A 63 -0.55 -9.51 -5.49
C THR A 63 -1.02 -8.23 -6.18
N MET A 64 -0.88 -7.07 -5.52
CA MET A 64 -1.34 -5.81 -6.08
C MET A 64 -0.46 -5.39 -7.28
N PRO A 65 -1.04 -5.23 -8.48
CA PRO A 65 -0.31 -4.73 -9.63
C PRO A 65 -0.16 -3.21 -9.56
N HIS A 66 0.83 -2.67 -10.28
CA HIS A 66 1.05 -1.22 -10.45
C HIS A 66 1.26 -0.42 -9.14
N CYS A 67 1.59 -1.11 -8.05
CA CYS A 67 1.95 -0.49 -6.79
C CYS A 67 3.15 -1.22 -6.21
N ARG A 68 4.18 -0.45 -5.85
CA ARG A 68 5.33 -0.97 -5.12
C ARG A 68 4.99 -0.99 -3.64
N VAL A 69 4.88 -2.20 -3.09
CA VAL A 69 4.65 -2.42 -1.66
C VAL A 69 5.98 -2.74 -0.98
N GLU A 70 6.43 -1.84 -0.11
CA GLU A 70 7.62 -2.07 0.69
C GLU A 70 7.30 -2.89 1.94
N MET A 71 8.15 -3.88 2.18
CA MET A 71 8.02 -4.81 3.29
C MET A 71 9.01 -4.42 4.39
N ARG A 72 8.55 -4.42 5.64
CA ARG A 72 9.41 -4.25 6.81
C ARG A 72 9.53 -5.55 7.58
N ASP A 73 10.74 -5.83 8.04
CA ASP A 73 10.98 -6.94 8.95
C ASP A 73 10.21 -6.76 10.26
N PHE A 74 9.63 -7.87 10.71
CA PHE A 74 8.93 -8.02 11.96
C PHE A 74 9.41 -9.28 12.64
N ARG A 75 10.10 -9.12 13.77
CA ARG A 75 10.59 -10.22 14.59
C ARG A 75 9.64 -10.43 15.75
N HIS A 76 9.11 -11.64 15.90
CA HIS A 76 8.27 -12.01 17.02
C HIS A 76 8.76 -13.32 17.64
N ARG A 77 8.77 -13.40 18.98
CA ARG A 77 9.26 -14.60 19.70
C ARG A 77 8.56 -15.89 19.25
N VAL A 78 7.27 -15.81 18.96
CA VAL A 78 6.44 -16.99 18.62
C VAL A 78 6.48 -17.31 17.13
N PHE A 79 6.57 -16.29 16.27
CA PHE A 79 6.42 -16.44 14.81
C PHE A 79 7.74 -16.33 14.04
N GLY A 80 8.85 -16.13 14.74
CA GLY A 80 10.16 -15.93 14.13
C GLY A 80 10.26 -14.59 13.38
N ALA A 81 11.09 -14.57 12.33
CA ALA A 81 11.24 -13.42 11.45
C ALA A 81 10.22 -13.49 10.31
N ASN A 82 9.35 -12.47 10.23
CA ASN A 82 8.40 -12.28 9.15
C ASN A 82 8.63 -10.90 8.52
N ALA A 83 8.04 -10.67 7.35
CA ALA A 83 8.01 -9.35 6.72
C ALA A 83 6.56 -8.93 6.49
N VAL A 84 6.23 -7.68 6.82
CA VAL A 84 4.88 -7.13 6.64
C VAL A 84 4.89 -5.84 5.82
N PRO A 85 3.84 -5.59 5.02
CA PRO A 85 3.69 -4.33 4.29
C PRO A 85 3.76 -3.13 5.23
N HIS A 86 4.59 -2.14 4.87
CA HIS A 86 4.75 -0.91 5.65
C HIS A 86 4.52 0.34 4.80
N GLU A 87 4.89 0.31 3.53
CA GLU A 87 4.65 1.42 2.60
C GLU A 87 4.07 0.92 1.29
N ALA A 88 3.29 1.77 0.63
CA ALA A 88 2.76 1.52 -0.70
C ALA A 88 2.99 2.76 -1.56
N TRP A 89 3.47 2.55 -2.77
CA TRP A 89 3.89 3.61 -3.69
C TRP A 89 3.35 3.33 -5.10
N VAL A 90 3.09 4.40 -5.84
CA VAL A 90 2.96 4.36 -7.29
C VAL A 90 4.19 5.07 -7.85
N ASP A 91 4.97 4.43 -8.70
CA ASP A 91 6.28 4.93 -9.11
C ASP A 91 6.20 5.79 -10.38
N SER A 92 5.14 5.64 -11.17
CA SER A 92 4.97 6.38 -12.43
C SER A 92 3.52 6.71 -12.77
N LEU A 93 3.34 7.61 -13.75
CA LEU A 93 2.03 7.90 -14.29
C LEU A 93 1.39 6.67 -14.95
N ASP A 94 2.16 5.89 -15.72
CA ASP A 94 1.64 4.69 -16.41
C ASP A 94 1.09 3.64 -15.44
N GLU A 95 1.64 3.57 -14.22
CA GLU A 95 1.11 2.71 -13.15
C GLU A 95 -0.13 3.28 -12.46
N ALA A 96 -0.41 4.57 -12.64
CA ALA A 96 -1.57 5.26 -12.06
C ALA A 96 -2.80 5.28 -12.99
N LEU A 97 -2.63 4.89 -14.26
CA LEU A 97 -3.68 4.86 -15.30
C LEU A 97 -4.33 3.47 -15.41
#